data_AF-A0A183IDG5-F1
#
_entry.id   AF-A0A183IDG5-F1
#
_cell.length_a   1.000
_cell.length_b   1.000
_cell.length_c   1.000
_cell.angle_alpha   90.00
_cell.angle_beta   90.00
_cell.angle_gamma   90.00
#
_symmetry.space_group_name_H-M   'P 1'
#
loop_
_entity.id
_entity.type
_entity.pdbx_description
1 polymer ?
#
loop_
_entity_poly.entity_id
_entity_poly.type
_entity_poly.pdbx_seq_one_letter_code
_entity_poly.pdbx_strand_id
1 'polypeptide(L)'
;LFTVVSGACAAHKCVYGRGRLVCNKNPAAAASAAVRIWDRDGIGFFSTFDPPDLMAYAKPDANGFFSLRGCGDDFDWLPGVKNNPDPYLEVVHRCNGEEQTMHYDQPVVFLPESMDFSQIILDN
;
A
#
# COMPACT_ATOMS: atom_id res chain seq x y z
N LEU A 1 0.30 0.65 45.62
CA LEU A 1 1.17 0.60 44.42
C LEU A 1 0.30 0.07 43.28
N PHE A 2 -0.28 0.93 42.45
CA PHE A 2 -1.09 0.50 41.30
C PHE A 2 -0.22 0.63 40.05
N THR A 3 0.19 -0.51 39.48
CA THR A 3 0.90 -0.55 38.21
C THR A 3 -0.15 -0.44 37.10
N VAL A 4 -0.26 0.73 36.46
CA VAL A 4 -1.01 0.85 35.22
C VAL A 4 -0.13 0.26 34.13
N VAL A 5 -0.35 -1.01 33.80
CA VAL A 5 0.21 -1.59 32.58
C VAL A 5 -0.63 -1.05 31.43
N SER A 6 -0.22 0.09 30.88
CA SER A 6 -0.77 0.58 29.62
C SER A 6 -0.25 -0.35 28.53
N GLY A 7 -1.04 -1.36 28.18
CA GLY A 7 -0.78 -2.17 26.99
C GLY A 7 -0.91 -1.25 25.77
N ALA A 8 0.19 -0.97 25.11
CA ALA A 8 0.14 -0.42 23.76
C ALA A 8 -0.54 -1.48 22.87
N CYS A 9 -1.76 -1.21 22.46
CA CYS A 9 -2.38 -1.99 21.39
C CYS A 9 -1.83 -1.42 20.08
N ALA A 10 -1.01 -2.20 19.36
CA ALA A 10 -0.74 -1.90 17.96
C ALA A 10 -1.87 -2.52 17.13
N ALA A 11 -2.50 -1.76 16.24
CA ALA A 11 -3.51 -2.29 15.34
C ALA A 11 -2.84 -3.01 14.17
N HIS A 12 -2.62 -4.32 14.30
CA HIS A 12 -2.09 -5.14 13.21
C HIS A 12 -3.17 -5.40 12.15
N LYS A 13 -3.02 -4.82 10.97
CA LYS A 13 -3.96 -5.05 9.85
C LYS A 13 -3.21 -5.48 8.60
N CYS A 14 -3.76 -6.50 7.95
CA CYS A 14 -3.16 -7.08 6.76
C CYS A 14 -4.02 -6.80 5.53
N VAL A 15 -3.36 -6.65 4.39
CA VAL A 15 -3.96 -6.45 3.08
C VAL A 15 -3.59 -7.59 2.15
N TYR A 16 -4.49 -7.89 1.21
CA TYR A 16 -4.21 -8.75 0.07
C TYR A 16 -4.89 -8.19 -1.16
N GLY A 17 -4.14 -8.08 -2.25
CA GLY A 17 -4.65 -7.55 -3.51
C GLY A 17 -3.98 -8.22 -4.71
N ARG A 18 -4.71 -8.25 -5.82
CA ARG A 18 -4.21 -8.73 -7.10
C ARG A 18 -4.69 -7.84 -8.24
N GLY A 19 -4.02 -7.91 -9.37
CA GLY A 19 -4.43 -7.21 -10.58
C GLY A 19 -3.47 -7.47 -11.73
N ARG A 20 -3.61 -6.66 -12.78
CA ARG A 20 -2.74 -6.72 -13.95
C ARG A 20 -2.38 -5.32 -14.42
N LEU A 21 -1.09 -5.06 -14.58
CA LEU A 21 -0.59 -3.85 -15.24
C LEU A 21 -0.59 -4.05 -16.75
N VAL A 22 -1.03 -3.03 -17.49
CA VAL A 22 -1.08 -3.03 -18.94
C VAL A 22 -0.34 -1.80 -19.46
N CYS A 23 0.67 -2.04 -20.29
CA CYS A 23 1.35 -1.00 -21.07
C CYS A 23 1.24 -1.39 -22.55
N ASN A 24 0.37 -0.71 -23.30
CA ASN A 24 0.12 -1.04 -24.70
C ASN A 24 1.31 -0.72 -25.60
N LYS A 25 2.05 0.35 -25.30
CA LYS A 25 3.24 0.76 -26.06
C LYS A 25 4.43 -0.19 -25.87
N ASN A 26 4.58 -0.75 -24.66
CA ASN A 26 5.70 -1.61 -24.29
C ASN A 26 5.29 -2.63 -23.22
N PRO A 27 4.78 -3.82 -23.61
CA PRO A 27 4.33 -4.84 -22.65
C PRO A 27 5.41 -5.27 -21.65
N ALA A 28 6.69 -5.26 -22.03
CA ALA A 28 7.79 -5.61 -21.13
C ALA A 28 7.97 -4.59 -19.98
N ALA A 29 7.55 -3.34 -20.17
CA ALA A 29 7.61 -2.31 -19.13
C ALA A 29 6.68 -2.63 -17.95
N ALA A 30 5.55 -3.32 -18.19
CA ALA A 30 4.64 -3.75 -17.13
C ALA A 30 5.30 -4.74 -16.17
N ALA A 31 6.12 -5.68 -16.68
CA ALA A 31 6.87 -6.65 -15.86
C ALA A 31 8.02 -6.02 -15.06
N SER A 32 8.49 -4.84 -15.47
CA SER A 32 9.55 -4.11 -14.76
C SER A 32 9.05 -3.17 -13.67
N ALA A 33 7.72 -3.00 -13.56
CA ALA A 33 7.10 -2.10 -12.60
C ALA A 33 7.22 -2.60 -11.16
N ALA A 34 7.00 -1.69 -10.21
CA ALA A 34 6.84 -1.99 -8.80
C ALA A 34 5.43 -1.59 -8.37
N VAL A 35 4.75 -2.50 -7.65
CA VAL A 35 3.43 -2.25 -7.06
C VAL A 35 3.58 -2.27 -5.55
N ARG A 36 3.07 -1.24 -4.87
CA ARG A 36 3.20 -1.05 -3.43
C ARG A 36 1.85 -0.67 -2.84
N ILE A 37 1.58 -1.13 -1.62
CA ILE A 37 0.59 -0.48 -0.75
C ILE A 37 1.37 0.20 0.36
N TRP A 38 1.10 1.48 0.50
CA TRP A 38 1.64 2.35 1.54
C TRP A 38 0.51 2.67 2.52
N ASP A 39 0.85 2.82 3.79
CA ASP A 39 -0.02 3.49 4.75
C ASP A 39 0.25 5.00 4.72
N ARG A 40 -0.80 5.81 4.66
CA ARG A 40 -0.69 7.27 4.71
C ARG A 40 -0.73 7.70 6.16
N ASP A 41 0.34 7.42 6.90
CA ASP A 41 0.41 7.71 8.33
C ASP A 41 0.19 9.20 8.66
N GLY A 42 -0.75 9.44 9.59
CA GLY A 42 -0.88 10.67 10.39
C GLY A 42 -1.39 11.96 9.72
N ILE A 43 -2.39 12.60 10.35
CA ILE A 43 -2.84 13.97 10.05
C ILE A 43 -2.05 15.02 10.85
N GLY A 44 -1.44 16.00 10.18
CA GLY A 44 -0.92 17.23 10.81
C GLY A 44 0.46 17.11 11.47
N PHE A 45 0.64 17.67 12.67
CA PHE A 45 1.94 17.78 13.37
C PHE A 45 2.58 16.42 13.74
N PHE A 46 1.79 15.34 13.70
CA PHE A 46 2.20 14.03 14.19
C PHE A 46 2.76 13.09 13.12
N SER A 47 2.62 13.41 11.83
CA SER A 47 3.25 12.67 10.71
C SER A 47 4.79 12.70 10.73
N THR A 48 5.40 13.49 11.61
CA THR A 48 6.87 13.47 11.82
C THR A 48 7.30 12.27 12.67
N PHE A 49 6.39 11.71 13.47
CA PHE A 49 6.68 10.56 14.34
C PHE A 49 6.26 9.23 13.72
N ASP A 50 5.44 9.28 12.68
CA ASP A 50 4.96 8.12 11.93
C ASP A 50 5.04 8.43 10.43
N PRO A 51 6.21 8.19 9.80
CA PRO A 51 6.39 8.42 8.37
C PRO A 51 5.73 7.29 7.57
N PRO A 52 5.18 7.56 6.36
CA PRO A 52 4.48 6.56 5.55
C PRO A 52 5.21 5.22 5.47
N ASP A 53 4.56 4.17 5.94
CA ASP A 53 5.14 2.84 5.99
C ASP A 53 4.73 1.95 4.80
N LEU A 54 5.64 1.06 4.39
CA LEU A 54 5.39 0.14 3.29
C LEU A 54 4.67 -1.10 3.83
N MET A 55 3.36 -1.16 3.64
CA MET A 55 2.58 -2.33 4.06
C MET A 55 2.82 -3.56 3.18
N ALA A 56 2.91 -3.39 1.86
CA ALA A 56 3.03 -4.53 0.94
C ALA A 56 3.71 -4.18 -0.38
N TYR A 57 4.37 -5.16 -1.00
CA TYR A 57 5.13 -5.01 -2.24
C TYR A 57 4.92 -6.19 -3.18
N ALA A 58 4.86 -5.92 -4.48
CA ALA A 58 4.93 -6.94 -5.52
C ALA A 58 5.69 -6.44 -6.76
N LYS A 59 6.33 -7.39 -7.45
CA LYS A 59 6.74 -7.23 -8.85
C LYS A 59 5.75 -8.00 -9.73
N PRO A 60 5.24 -7.40 -10.81
CA PRO A 60 4.44 -8.12 -11.78
C PRO A 60 5.24 -9.20 -12.52
N ASP A 61 4.54 -10.21 -13.00
CA ASP A 61 5.12 -11.23 -13.88
C ASP A 61 5.28 -10.72 -15.32
N ALA A 62 5.78 -11.59 -16.21
CA ALA A 62 6.00 -11.26 -17.62
C ALA A 62 4.73 -10.87 -18.38
N ASN A 63 3.55 -11.21 -17.86
CA ASN A 63 2.25 -10.86 -18.44
C ASN A 63 1.59 -9.66 -17.73
N GLY A 64 2.30 -9.05 -16.78
CA GLY A 64 1.86 -7.90 -15.99
C GLY A 64 0.98 -8.25 -14.79
N PHE A 65 0.75 -9.54 -14.50
CA PHE A 65 -0.05 -9.92 -13.32
C PHE A 65 0.76 -9.75 -12.04
N PHE A 66 0.11 -9.25 -10.99
CA PHE A 66 0.71 -9.12 -9.67
C PHE A 66 -0.26 -9.57 -8.59
N SER A 67 0.32 -10.01 -7.47
CA SER A 67 -0.39 -10.21 -6.21
C SER A 67 0.52 -9.75 -5.08
N LEU A 68 -0.01 -8.96 -4.16
CA LEU A 68 0.70 -8.49 -2.99
C LEU A 68 -0.05 -8.86 -1.72
N ARG A 69 0.71 -9.13 -0.68
CA ARG A 69 0.24 -9.37 0.67
C ARG A 69 1.22 -8.73 1.62
N GLY A 70 0.71 -8.09 2.65
CA GLY A 70 1.52 -7.56 3.73
C GLY A 70 0.64 -6.98 4.81
N CYS A 71 1.25 -6.46 5.86
CA CYS A 71 0.56 -5.95 7.02
C CYS A 71 1.26 -4.66 7.49
N GLY A 72 0.48 -3.72 7.99
CA GLY A 72 0.97 -2.55 8.72
C GLY A 72 0.70 -2.73 10.21
N ASP A 73 1.58 -2.16 11.02
CA ASP A 73 1.48 -2.14 12.47
C ASP A 73 1.37 -0.69 12.95
N ASP A 74 0.13 -0.25 13.13
CA ASP A 74 -0.14 1.08 13.65
C ASP A 74 0.06 1.12 15.17
N PHE A 75 1.11 1.80 15.64
CA PHE A 75 1.27 2.05 17.07
C PHE A 75 0.34 3.20 17.49
N ASP A 76 -0.57 2.94 18.43
CA ASP A 76 -1.39 3.97 19.08
C ASP A 76 -0.47 4.90 19.93
N TRP A 77 0.17 5.88 19.27
CA TRP A 77 1.13 6.81 19.86
C TRP A 77 0.47 7.79 20.86
N LEU A 78 -0.86 7.95 20.78
CA LEU A 78 -1.69 8.64 21.77
C LEU A 78 -2.68 7.69 22.45
N PRO A 79 -2.65 7.56 23.78
CA PRO A 79 -3.66 6.81 24.52
C PRO A 79 -5.08 7.34 24.23
N GLY A 80 -5.90 6.53 23.56
CA GLY A 80 -7.30 6.85 23.25
C GLY A 80 -7.56 7.44 21.86
N VAL A 81 -6.53 7.63 21.02
CA VAL A 81 -6.69 7.98 19.59
C VAL A 81 -6.28 6.76 18.78
N LYS A 82 -7.23 6.14 18.08
CA LYS A 82 -6.92 5.04 17.16
C LYS A 82 -6.19 5.59 15.95
N ASN A 83 -4.98 5.09 15.67
CA ASN A 83 -4.45 5.17 14.32
C ASN A 83 -5.15 4.09 13.48
N ASN A 84 -5.84 4.51 12.43
CA ASN A 84 -6.41 3.57 11.48
C ASN A 84 -5.56 3.69 10.23
N PRO A 85 -5.08 2.57 9.67
CA PRO A 85 -4.37 2.61 8.42
C PRO A 85 -5.22 3.31 7.35
N ASP A 86 -4.61 4.24 6.61
CA ASP A 86 -5.13 4.90 5.42
C ASP A 86 -4.36 4.45 4.16
N PRO A 87 -4.49 3.16 3.77
CA PRO A 87 -3.68 2.62 2.71
C PRO A 87 -4.05 3.11 1.32
N TYR A 88 -3.02 3.31 0.49
CA TYR A 88 -3.17 3.61 -0.93
C TYR A 88 -2.23 2.76 -1.79
N LEU A 89 -2.62 2.54 -3.04
CA LEU A 89 -1.79 1.81 -4.02
C LEU A 89 -0.86 2.77 -4.74
N GLU A 90 0.43 2.42 -4.81
CA GLU A 90 1.42 3.08 -5.66
C GLU A 90 1.92 2.12 -6.74
N VAL A 91 1.99 2.61 -7.98
CA VAL A 91 2.60 1.90 -9.11
C VAL A 91 3.73 2.75 -9.68
N VAL A 92 4.96 2.24 -9.65
CA VAL A 92 6.13 2.86 -10.27
C VAL A 92 6.48 2.09 -11.54
N HIS A 93 6.56 2.75 -12.68
CA HIS A 93 6.75 2.10 -13.98
C HIS A 93 7.52 2.96 -14.99
N ARG A 94 7.86 2.36 -16.14
CA ARG A 94 8.52 3.04 -17.28
C ARG A 94 7.81 2.86 -18.62
N CYS A 95 6.48 2.72 -18.61
CA CYS A 95 5.69 2.50 -19.82
C CYS A 95 5.95 3.56 -20.91
N ASN A 96 6.13 4.82 -20.51
CA ASN A 96 6.38 5.95 -21.43
C ASN A 96 7.87 6.31 -21.58
N GLY A 97 8.79 5.41 -21.22
CA GLY A 97 10.24 5.58 -21.36
C GLY A 97 10.95 6.14 -20.12
N GLU A 98 10.36 7.13 -19.46
CA GLU A 98 10.82 7.66 -18.17
C GLU A 98 10.11 6.99 -16.98
N GLU A 99 10.70 7.09 -15.78
CA GLU A 99 10.06 6.59 -14.56
C GLU A 99 8.90 7.49 -14.15
N GLN A 100 7.74 6.88 -13.96
CA GLN A 100 6.50 7.53 -13.55
C GLN A 100 5.92 6.80 -12.34
N THR A 101 5.25 7.58 -11.48
CA THR A 101 4.56 7.07 -10.29
C THR A 101 3.08 7.41 -10.38
N MET A 102 2.23 6.41 -10.19
CA MET A 102 0.77 6.56 -10.12
C MET A 102 0.29 6.19 -8.72
N HIS A 103 -0.57 7.02 -8.14
CA HIS A 103 -1.22 6.77 -6.85
C HIS A 103 -2.72 6.54 -7.06
N TYR A 104 -3.27 5.52 -6.42
CA TYR A 104 -4.69 5.18 -6.48
C TYR A 104 -5.27 5.14 -5.07
N ASP A 105 -6.19 6.05 -4.79
CA ASP A 105 -6.96 6.13 -3.54
C ASP A 105 -8.22 5.23 -3.58
N GLN A 106 -8.19 4.15 -4.38
CA GLN A 106 -9.28 3.16 -4.34
C GLN A 106 -9.35 2.56 -2.93
N PRO A 107 -10.56 2.25 -2.41
CA PRO A 107 -10.69 1.77 -1.04
C PRO A 107 -9.91 0.47 -0.87
N VAL A 108 -8.79 0.57 -0.14
CA VAL A 108 -8.03 -0.59 0.27
C VAL A 108 -8.76 -1.24 1.44
N VAL A 109 -9.04 -2.53 1.31
CA VAL A 109 -9.74 -3.34 2.31
C VAL A 109 -8.76 -4.27 3.03
N PHE A 110 -9.02 -4.51 4.31
CA PHE A 110 -8.21 -5.42 5.13
C PHE A 110 -8.76 -6.84 5.09
N LEU A 111 -7.88 -7.82 5.34
CA LEU A 111 -8.27 -9.22 5.46
C LEU A 111 -9.39 -9.41 6.51
N PRO A 112 -10.34 -10.34 6.29
CA PRO A 112 -10.33 -11.39 5.25
C PRO A 112 -10.78 -10.94 3.86
N GLU A 113 -11.18 -9.68 3.67
CA GLU A 113 -11.52 -9.15 2.36
C GLU A 113 -10.27 -8.95 1.50
N SER A 114 -10.44 -8.99 0.17
CA SER A 114 -9.33 -8.86 -0.78
C SER A 114 -9.66 -7.90 -1.90
N MET A 115 -8.66 -7.16 -2.35
CA MET A 115 -8.80 -6.25 -3.48
C MET A 115 -8.59 -6.96 -4.82
N ASP A 116 -9.36 -6.55 -5.82
CA ASP A 116 -9.12 -6.90 -7.22
C ASP A 116 -9.02 -5.60 -8.04
N PHE A 117 -7.78 -5.22 -8.35
CA PHE A 117 -7.48 -4.01 -9.13
C PHE A 117 -7.77 -4.19 -10.62
N SER A 118 -8.29 -5.35 -11.06
CA SER A 118 -8.59 -5.63 -12.45
C SER A 118 -7.41 -5.31 -13.36
N GLN A 119 -7.56 -4.36 -14.30
CA GLN A 119 -6.49 -3.88 -15.15
C GLN A 119 -6.16 -2.42 -14.84
N ILE A 120 -4.87 -2.14 -14.68
CA ILE A 120 -4.33 -0.80 -14.49
C ILE A 120 -3.57 -0.43 -15.78
N ILE A 121 -4.05 0.60 -16.47
CA ILE A 121 -3.46 1.07 -17.73
C ILE A 121 -2.36 2.10 -17.41
N LEU A 122 -1.14 1.83 -17.89
CA LEU A 122 0.07 2.61 -17.60
C LEU A 122 0.45 3.60 -18.71
N ASP A 123 -0.31 3.66 -19.81
CA ASP A 123 0.05 4.42 -21.02
C ASP A 123 -0.07 5.95 -20.89
N ASN A 124 -0.53 6.44 -19.73
CA ASN A 124 -0.87 7.83 -19.45
C ASN A 124 0.33 8.70 -19.07
#